data_AF-A0A4U5PK19-F1
#
_entry.id   AF-A0A4U5PK19-F1
#
_cell.length_a   1.000
_cell.length_b   1.000
_cell.length_c   1.000
_cell.angle_alpha   90.00
_cell.angle_beta   90.00
_cell.angle_gamma   90.00
#
_symmetry.space_group_name_H-M   'P 1'
#
loop_
_entity.id
_entity.type
_entity.pdbx_description
1 polymer ?
#
loop_
_entity_poly.entity_id
_entity_poly.type
_entity_poly.pdbx_seq_one_letter_code
_entity_poly.pdbx_strand_id
1 'polypeptide(L)'
;MAQICKQVKKFIDEVLNQRLADTQSKISLNETMKLNSFGKMAKTDGPIDAISDALMDKKMVSDFFIDYRLTENPICDQNGLELASVGEISYMGLGNTPFNARPLEWPANKERNSSSISVMVSDYLPNTFLYHAYK
;
A
#
# COMPACT_ATOMS: atom_id res chain seq x y z
N MET A 1 -38.48 -10.96 -3.79
CA MET A 1 -37.32 -10.23 -3.25
C MET A 1 -37.58 -8.74 -3.44
N ALA A 2 -37.43 -7.90 -2.40
CA ALA A 2 -37.74 -6.47 -2.48
C ALA A 2 -36.87 -5.76 -3.53
N GLN A 3 -37.45 -4.80 -4.27
CA GLN A 3 -36.81 -4.08 -5.38
C GLN A 3 -35.50 -3.38 -4.96
N ILE A 4 -35.42 -2.98 -3.69
CA ILE A 4 -34.25 -2.38 -3.05
C ILE A 4 -33.09 -3.38 -2.96
N CYS A 5 -33.33 -4.64 -2.56
CA CYS A 5 -32.29 -5.66 -2.46
C CYS A 5 -31.64 -5.94 -3.82
N LYS A 6 -32.42 -5.87 -4.90
CA LYS A 6 -31.91 -6.06 -6.27
C LYS A 6 -30.97 -4.92 -6.68
N GLN A 7 -31.30 -3.68 -6.33
CA GLN A 7 -30.45 -2.51 -6.62
C GLN A 7 -29.16 -2.53 -5.79
N VAL A 8 -29.25 -2.87 -4.50
CA VAL A 8 -28.06 -2.97 -3.63
C VAL A 8 -27.11 -4.04 -4.14
N LYS A 9 -27.63 -5.23 -4.50
CA LYS A 9 -26.79 -6.28 -5.08
C LYS A 9 -26.10 -5.84 -6.37
N LYS A 10 -26.85 -5.21 -7.28
CA LYS A 10 -26.30 -4.68 -8.53
C LYS A 10 -25.17 -3.67 -8.27
N PHE A 11 -25.35 -2.76 -7.32
CA PHE A 11 -24.33 -1.79 -6.95
C PHE A 11 -23.07 -2.45 -6.39
N ILE A 12 -23.21 -3.44 -5.51
CA ILE A 12 -22.07 -4.17 -4.95
C ILE A 12 -21.31 -4.89 -6.07
N ASP A 13 -22.02 -5.65 -6.89
CA ASP A 13 -21.43 -6.52 -7.91
C ASP A 13 -20.76 -5.71 -9.04
N GLU A 14 -21.42 -4.66 -9.53
CA GLU A 14 -20.97 -3.93 -10.72
C GLU A 14 -20.09 -2.71 -10.40
N VAL A 15 -20.29 -2.05 -9.25
CA VAL A 15 -19.60 -0.79 -8.95
C VAL A 15 -18.55 -0.97 -7.88
N LEU A 16 -18.92 -1.56 -6.73
CA LEU A 16 -18.02 -1.65 -5.59
C LEU A 16 -16.86 -2.61 -5.87
N ASN A 17 -17.17 -3.83 -6.32
CA ASN A 17 -16.15 -4.84 -6.62
C ASN A 17 -15.17 -4.36 -7.70
N GLN A 18 -15.67 -3.67 -8.72
CA GLN A 18 -14.82 -3.14 -9.78
C GLN A 18 -13.84 -2.08 -9.23
N ARG A 19 -14.31 -1.13 -8.42
CA ARG A 19 -13.44 -0.12 -7.80
C ARG A 19 -12.40 -0.72 -6.87
N LEU A 20 -12.77 -1.74 -6.11
CA LEU A 20 -11.85 -2.44 -5.21
C LEU A 20 -10.78 -3.20 -6.00
N ALA A 21 -11.14 -3.81 -7.13
CA ALA A 21 -10.20 -4.47 -8.03
C ALA A 21 -9.22 -3.47 -8.67
N ASP A 22 -9.70 -2.32 -9.14
CA ASP A 22 -8.86 -1.28 -9.75
C ASP A 22 -7.83 -0.69 -8.76
N THR A 23 -8.16 -0.70 -7.47
CA THR A 23 -7.28 -0.20 -6.39
C THR A 23 -6.11 -1.16 -6.11
N GLN A 24 -6.23 -2.45 -6.46
CA GLN A 24 -5.17 -3.44 -6.29
C GLN A 24 -4.23 -3.46 -7.49
N SER A 25 -3.30 -2.50 -7.57
CA SER A 25 -2.42 -2.37 -8.72
C SER A 25 -0.97 -2.03 -8.37
N LYS A 26 -0.09 -2.34 -9.32
CA LYS A 26 1.26 -1.76 -9.36
C LYS A 26 1.12 -0.32 -9.86
N ILE A 27 1.60 0.65 -9.09
CA ILE A 27 1.48 2.07 -9.42
C ILE A 27 2.88 2.67 -9.51
N SER A 28 3.11 3.54 -10.50
CA SER A 28 4.38 4.27 -10.56
C SER A 28 4.50 5.22 -9.37
N LEU A 29 5.70 5.37 -8.81
CA LEU A 29 5.88 6.28 -7.67
C LEU A 29 5.54 7.73 -8.04
N ASN A 30 5.71 8.12 -9.31
CA ASN A 30 5.33 9.43 -9.83
C ASN A 30 3.82 9.69 -9.77
N GLU A 31 3.01 8.69 -10.11
CA GLU A 31 1.56 8.76 -9.98
C GLU A 31 1.14 8.77 -8.51
N THR A 32 1.76 7.93 -7.67
CA THR A 32 1.48 7.88 -6.23
C THR A 32 1.79 9.23 -5.54
N MET A 33 2.87 9.90 -5.92
CA MET A 33 3.23 11.24 -5.42
C MET A 33 2.22 12.32 -5.81
N LYS A 34 1.59 12.20 -6.98
CA LYS A 34 0.55 13.13 -7.44
C LYS A 34 -0.82 12.82 -6.84
N LEU A 35 -1.12 11.54 -6.61
CA LEU A 35 -2.43 11.06 -6.20
C LEU A 35 -2.64 11.08 -4.68
N ASN A 36 -1.58 11.00 -3.86
CA ASN A 36 -1.75 10.85 -2.42
C ASN A 36 -0.73 11.61 -1.56
N SER A 37 -1.21 12.01 -0.39
CA SER A 37 -0.53 12.63 0.76
C SER A 37 0.62 11.82 1.36
N PHE A 38 1.17 10.81 0.67
CA PHE A 38 2.34 10.04 1.12
C PHE A 38 3.55 10.95 1.33
N GLY A 39 3.73 11.98 0.47
CA GLY A 39 4.73 13.03 0.69
C GLY A 39 4.48 13.92 1.91
N LYS A 40 3.29 13.86 2.54
CA LYS A 40 2.99 14.53 3.82
C LYS A 40 3.08 13.59 5.03
N MET A 41 2.87 12.28 4.83
CA MET A 41 3.09 11.25 5.87
C MET A 41 4.58 10.98 6.14
N ALA A 42 5.46 11.38 5.22
CA ALA A 42 6.90 11.31 5.42
C ALA A 42 7.41 12.14 6.61
N LYS A 43 6.65 13.13 7.13
CA LYS A 43 7.02 13.93 8.33
C LYS A 43 6.89 13.17 9.64
N THR A 44 7.57 12.03 9.75
CA THR A 44 7.76 11.29 10.99
C THR A 44 9.23 10.91 11.02
N ASP A 45 9.98 11.42 12.01
CA ASP A 45 11.41 11.19 12.21
C ASP A 45 11.76 9.69 12.12
N GLY A 46 12.04 9.20 10.90
CA GLY A 46 12.09 7.76 10.62
C GLY A 46 12.57 7.44 9.22
N PRO A 47 12.80 6.15 8.90
CA PRO A 47 13.41 5.70 7.63
C PRO A 47 12.61 6.05 6.37
N ILE A 48 11.39 6.58 6.51
CA ILE A 48 10.54 7.07 5.42
C ILE A 48 11.04 8.42 4.88
N ASP A 49 11.70 9.25 5.69
CA ASP A 49 12.28 10.53 5.26
C ASP A 49 13.43 10.34 4.25
N ALA A 50 14.29 9.33 4.46
CA ALA A 50 15.38 9.00 3.53
C ALA A 50 14.85 8.56 2.15
N ILE A 51 13.69 7.89 2.13
CA ILE A 51 12.99 7.54 0.88
C ILE A 51 12.43 8.80 0.25
N SER A 52 11.83 9.71 1.02
CA SER A 52 11.27 10.98 0.52
C SER A 52 12.33 11.83 -0.19
N ASP A 53 13.52 11.99 0.39
CA ASP A 53 14.61 12.79 -0.20
C ASP A 53 15.26 12.11 -1.41
N ALA A 54 15.43 10.79 -1.40
CA ALA A 54 15.90 10.04 -2.57
C ALA A 54 14.90 10.04 -3.73
N LEU A 55 13.59 10.11 -3.41
CA LEU A 55 12.52 10.28 -4.38
C LEU A 55 12.33 11.73 -4.86
N MET A 56 13.21 12.68 -4.52
CA MET A 56 13.14 14.04 -5.07
C MET A 56 13.76 14.15 -6.48
N ASP A 57 14.54 13.15 -6.93
CA ASP A 57 14.99 13.08 -8.32
C ASP A 57 13.86 12.56 -9.22
N LYS A 58 13.16 13.48 -9.88
CA LYS A 58 12.01 13.22 -10.76
C LYS A 58 12.27 12.16 -11.84
N LYS A 59 13.52 11.97 -12.28
CA LYS A 59 13.87 10.95 -13.28
C LYS A 59 13.92 9.55 -12.68
N MET A 60 14.35 9.43 -11.43
CA MET A 60 14.40 8.16 -10.74
C MET A 60 12.96 7.68 -10.45
N VAL A 61 12.12 8.55 -9.87
CA VAL A 61 10.75 8.23 -9.44
C VAL A 61 9.83 7.68 -10.54
N SER A 62 10.02 8.08 -11.81
CA SER A 62 9.17 7.58 -12.91
C SER A 62 9.37 6.10 -13.20
N ASP A 63 10.56 5.59 -12.92
CA ASP A 63 10.95 4.24 -13.29
C ASP A 63 10.68 3.24 -12.16
N PHE A 64 10.38 3.73 -10.95
CA PHE A 64 10.04 2.88 -9.81
C PHE A 64 8.54 2.66 -9.69
N PHE A 65 8.19 1.42 -9.38
CA PHE A 65 6.82 0.98 -9.17
C PHE A 65 6.70 0.33 -7.80
N ILE A 66 5.55 0.54 -7.16
CA ILE A 66 5.21 -0.12 -5.92
C ILE A 66 4.10 -1.16 -6.15
N ASP A 67 4.31 -2.37 -5.64
CA ASP A 67 3.37 -3.48 -5.68
C ASP A 67 2.55 -3.55 -4.38
N TYR A 68 1.28 -3.14 -4.45
CA TYR A 68 0.33 -3.19 -3.33
C TYR A 68 -0.72 -4.31 -3.48
N ARG A 69 -0.45 -5.33 -4.28
CA ARG A 69 -1.38 -6.47 -4.37
C ARG A 69 -1.59 -7.09 -3.00
N LEU A 70 -2.84 -7.49 -2.71
CA LEU A 70 -3.16 -8.15 -1.46
C LEU A 70 -2.47 -9.51 -1.39
N THR A 71 -1.85 -9.81 -0.25
CA THR A 71 -1.20 -11.10 0.00
C THR A 71 -2.17 -12.15 0.54
N GLU A 72 -3.26 -11.70 1.13
CA GLU A 72 -4.30 -12.54 1.71
C GLU A 72 -5.67 -11.85 1.61
N ASN A 73 -6.72 -12.61 1.91
CA ASN A 73 -8.07 -12.06 1.96
C ASN A 73 -8.17 -11.04 3.10
N PRO A 74 -8.93 -9.93 2.93
CA PRO A 74 -9.18 -8.98 4.00
C PRO A 74 -9.72 -9.67 5.26
N ILE A 75 -9.16 -9.33 6.42
CA ILE A 75 -9.58 -9.88 7.71
C ILE A 75 -10.48 -8.86 8.40
N CYS A 76 -11.70 -9.27 8.73
CA CYS A 76 -12.64 -8.45 9.50
C CYS A 76 -12.64 -8.89 10.96
N ASP A 77 -12.38 -7.98 11.89
CA ASP A 77 -12.50 -8.22 13.32
C ASP A 77 -13.51 -7.25 13.97
N GLN A 78 -13.59 -7.26 15.31
CA GLN A 78 -14.49 -6.35 16.05
C GLN A 78 -14.07 -4.88 15.98
N ASN A 79 -12.84 -4.60 15.56
CA ASN A 79 -12.20 -3.29 15.61
C ASN A 79 -11.98 -2.69 14.22
N GLY A 80 -12.08 -3.48 13.14
CA GLY A 80 -11.98 -2.96 11.79
C GLY A 80 -11.73 -4.00 10.70
N LEU A 81 -11.23 -3.50 9.58
CA LEU A 81 -10.85 -4.24 8.39
C LEU A 81 -9.33 -4.17 8.23
N GLU A 82 -8.68 -5.32 8.21
CA GLU A 82 -7.25 -5.44 7.96
C GLU A 82 -6.99 -5.85 6.51
N LEU A 83 -6.04 -5.16 5.87
CA LEU A 83 -5.57 -5.42 4.52
C LEU A 83 -4.06 -5.62 4.56
N ALA A 84 -3.58 -6.80 4.15
CA ALA A 84 -2.16 -7.07 3.99
C ALA A 84 -1.78 -7.04 2.51
N SER A 85 -0.65 -6.39 2.20
CA SER A 85 -0.17 -6.18 0.84
C SER A 85 1.31 -6.51 0.71
N VAL A 86 1.77 -6.77 -0.53
CA VAL A 86 3.17 -7.13 -0.82
C VAL A 86 4.15 -6.06 -0.35
N GLY A 87 3.91 -4.80 -0.71
CA GLY A 87 4.73 -3.67 -0.27
C GLY A 87 6.15 -3.65 -0.85
N GLU A 88 6.32 -4.07 -2.11
CA GLU A 88 7.63 -4.10 -2.79
C GLU A 88 7.79 -2.92 -3.74
N ILE A 89 8.92 -2.22 -3.65
CA ILE A 89 9.30 -1.18 -4.61
C ILE A 89 10.35 -1.75 -5.56
N SER A 90 10.13 -1.63 -6.87
CA SER A 90 11.04 -2.17 -7.87
C SER A 90 11.23 -1.28 -9.10
N TYR A 91 12.44 -1.36 -9.66
CA TYR A 91 12.77 -0.70 -10.92
C TYR A 91 12.02 -1.37 -12.08
N MET A 92 11.30 -0.57 -12.86
CA MET A 92 10.42 -0.96 -13.96
C MET A 92 9.38 -2.04 -13.60
N GLY A 93 9.06 -2.20 -12.31
CA GLY A 93 8.11 -3.21 -11.85
C GLY A 93 8.61 -4.65 -11.91
N LEU A 94 9.92 -4.87 -12.15
CA LEU A 94 10.55 -6.18 -12.34
C LEU A 94 10.59 -7.04 -11.06
N GLY A 95 10.55 -6.39 -9.90
CA GLY A 95 10.74 -7.03 -8.60
C GLY A 95 12.04 -7.81 -8.44
N ASN A 96 12.00 -8.91 -7.68
CA ASN A 96 13.07 -9.91 -7.54
C ASN A 96 14.20 -9.51 -6.58
N THR A 97 13.86 -9.04 -5.38
CA THR A 97 14.83 -8.85 -4.30
C THR A 97 15.29 -10.18 -3.70
N PRO A 98 16.57 -10.32 -3.30
CA PRO A 98 17.10 -11.57 -2.72
C PRO A 98 16.75 -11.77 -1.24
N PHE A 99 15.75 -11.04 -0.75
CA PHE A 99 15.25 -11.05 0.63
C PHE A 99 13.72 -10.90 0.60
N ASN A 100 13.07 -11.23 1.71
CA ASN A 100 11.60 -11.23 1.84
C ASN A 100 11.16 -10.44 3.08
N ALA A 101 9.92 -9.97 3.07
CA ALA A 101 9.29 -9.38 4.23
C ALA A 101 9.14 -10.40 5.37
N ARG A 102 9.29 -9.93 6.61
CA ARG A 102 8.87 -10.70 7.79
C ARG A 102 7.38 -10.44 8.09
N PRO A 103 6.66 -11.41 8.66
CA PRO A 103 5.32 -11.18 9.17
C PRO A 103 5.32 -10.00 10.15
N LEU A 104 4.39 -9.08 9.95
CA LEU A 104 4.18 -7.95 10.85
C LEU A 104 2.96 -8.25 11.71
N GLU A 105 3.08 -8.00 13.00
CA GLU A 105 1.97 -8.11 13.94
C GLU A 105 1.66 -6.74 14.52
N TRP A 106 0.36 -6.46 14.65
CA TRP A 106 -0.07 -5.26 15.34
C TRP A 106 0.38 -5.30 16.81
N PRO A 107 0.93 -4.20 17.35
CA PRO A 107 1.33 -4.17 18.75
C PRO A 107 0.10 -4.39 19.64
N ALA A 108 0.21 -5.35 20.57
CA ALA A 108 -0.89 -5.82 21.43
C ALA A 108 -1.60 -4.70 22.23
N ASN A 109 -0.93 -3.57 22.45
CA ASN A 109 -1.38 -2.50 23.34
C ASN A 109 -1.74 -1.20 22.61
N LYS A 110 -1.85 -1.17 21.27
CA LYS A 110 -2.31 0.04 20.57
C LYS A 110 -3.81 -0.01 20.34
N GLU A 111 -4.49 1.05 20.79
CA GLU A 111 -5.89 1.29 20.45
C GLU A 111 -6.03 1.51 18.94
N ARG A 112 -6.42 0.45 18.21
CA ARG A 112 -6.77 0.52 16.79
C ARG A 112 -7.94 1.48 16.52
N ASN A 113 -8.66 1.88 17.56
CA ASN A 113 -9.89 2.66 17.48
C ASN A 113 -9.67 4.19 17.49
N SER A 114 -8.42 4.64 17.61
CA SER A 114 -8.08 6.08 17.69
C SER A 114 -7.98 6.77 16.33
N SER A 115 -7.97 6.02 15.22
CA SER A 115 -7.79 6.53 13.86
C SER A 115 -8.68 5.78 12.85
N SER A 116 -9.21 6.46 11.84
CA SER A 116 -10.00 5.81 10.79
C SER A 116 -9.18 4.87 9.89
N ILE A 117 -7.87 5.11 9.79
CA ILE A 117 -6.92 4.29 9.02
C ILE A 117 -5.61 4.25 9.79
N SER A 118 -5.11 3.04 10.05
CA SER A 118 -3.77 2.78 10.56
C SER A 118 -2.96 2.05 9.51
N VAL A 119 -1.70 2.47 9.31
CA VAL A 119 -0.78 1.87 8.34
C VAL A 119 0.42 1.32 9.08
N MET A 120 0.80 0.08 8.77
CA MET A 120 2.03 -0.55 9.24
C MET A 120 2.94 -0.78 8.05
N VAL A 121 4.19 -0.32 8.14
CA VAL A 121 5.16 -0.40 7.05
C VAL A 121 6.32 -1.27 7.50
N SER A 122 6.59 -2.35 6.76
CA SER A 122 7.74 -3.23 6.98
C SER A 122 9.02 -2.54 6.52
N ASP A 123 10.13 -2.87 7.17
CA ASP A 123 11.49 -2.59 6.70
C ASP A 123 11.79 -3.15 5.29
N TYR A 124 11.03 -4.16 4.84
CA TYR A 124 11.08 -4.67 3.47
C TYR A 124 10.86 -3.57 2.42
N LEU A 125 9.89 -2.68 2.64
CA LEU A 125 9.53 -1.65 1.67
C LEU A 125 10.67 -0.65 1.37
N PRO A 126 11.32 -0.01 2.37
CA PRO A 126 12.53 0.79 2.13
C PRO A 126 13.68 -0.04 1.57
N ASN A 127 13.89 -1.28 2.04
CA ASN A 127 15.02 -2.09 1.60
C ASN A 127 14.91 -2.51 0.13
N THR A 128 13.69 -2.81 -0.37
CA THR A 128 13.46 -3.12 -1.78
C THR A 128 13.74 -1.92 -2.66
N PHE A 129 13.29 -0.73 -2.25
CA PHE A 129 13.63 0.53 -2.94
C PHE A 129 15.14 0.73 -3.03
N LEU A 130 15.86 0.66 -1.90
CA LEU A 130 17.30 0.85 -1.87
C LEU A 130 18.03 -0.21 -2.71
N TYR A 131 17.63 -1.48 -2.63
CA TYR A 131 18.21 -2.55 -3.44
C TYR A 131 18.11 -2.22 -4.94
N HIS A 132 16.94 -1.75 -5.40
CA HIS A 132 16.74 -1.40 -6.81
C HIS A 132 17.37 -0.05 -7.20
N ALA A 133 17.59 0.86 -6.25
CA ALA A 133 18.27 2.13 -6.47
C ALA A 133 19.78 1.99 -6.67
N TYR A 134 20.41 1.02 -6.00
CA TYR A 134 21.86 0.81 -6.00
C TYR A 134 22.34 -0.32 -6.93
N LYS A 135 21.42 -1.06 -7.55
CA LYS A 135 21.71 -2.13 -8.51
C LYS A 135 22.01 -1.56 -9.89
#